data_AF-A0A6N9TVT1-F1
#
_entry.id   AF-A0A6N9TVT1-F1
#
_cell.length_a   1.000
_cell.length_b   1.000
_cell.length_c   1.000
_cell.angle_alpha   90.00
_cell.angle_beta   90.00
_cell.angle_gamma   90.00
#
_symmetry.space_group_name_H-M   'P 1'
#
loop_
_entity.id
_entity.type
_entity.pdbx_description
1 polymer ?
#
loop_
_entity_poly.entity_id
_entity_poly.type
_entity_poly.pdbx_seq_one_letter_code
_entity_poly.pdbx_strand_id
1 'polypeptide(L)' 'ASPLGAGCRRPVVRACHGTQPATGVVEAFASIATGERVRAMAFRLEQGPDLRWRCAAVDLGGERLPAVR' A
#
# COMPACT_ATOMS: atom_id res chain seq x y z
N ALA A 1 3.23 22.44 4.47
CA ALA A 1 2.02 21.73 4.01
C ALA A 1 2.03 20.34 4.64
N SER A 2 0.97 19.93 5.35
CA SER A 2 0.83 18.50 5.68
C SER A 2 0.80 17.71 4.38
N PRO A 3 1.44 16.54 4.28
CA PRO A 3 1.54 15.78 3.02
C PRO A 3 0.17 15.38 2.43
N LEU A 4 -0.91 15.62 3.17
CA LEU A 4 -2.28 15.35 2.74
C LEU A 4 -3.09 16.63 2.40
N GLY A 5 -2.55 17.83 2.59
CA GLY A 5 -3.29 19.07 2.33
C GLY A 5 -4.51 19.28 3.25
N ALA A 6 -4.88 20.54 3.48
CA ALA A 6 -6.12 20.87 4.15
C ALA A 6 -7.28 20.55 3.19
N GLY A 7 -7.92 19.38 3.35
CA GLY A 7 -9.04 18.94 2.51
C GLY A 7 -9.04 17.45 2.16
N CYS A 8 -7.93 16.73 2.33
CA CYS A 8 -7.93 15.29 2.07
C CYS A 8 -8.57 14.52 3.23
N ARG A 9 -9.63 13.77 2.92
CA ARG A 9 -10.29 12.86 3.86
C ARG A 9 -9.25 11.89 4.42
N ARG A 10 -9.31 11.60 5.73
CA ARG A 10 -8.35 10.69 6.38
C ARG A 10 -8.35 9.32 5.68
N PRO A 11 -7.18 8.79 5.28
CA PRO A 11 -7.11 7.45 4.71
C PRO A 11 -7.47 6.41 5.78
N VAL A 12 -8.25 5.39 5.39
CA VAL A 12 -8.68 4.29 6.26
C VAL A 12 -8.36 2.96 5.59
N VAL A 13 -7.68 2.06 6.32
CA VAL A 13 -7.45 0.69 5.86
C VAL A 13 -8.78 -0.07 5.90
N ARG A 14 -9.23 -0.57 4.75
CA ARG A 14 -10.48 -1.34 4.58
C ARG A 14 -10.24 -2.83 4.70
N ALA A 15 -9.15 -3.32 4.12
CA ALA A 15 -8.67 -4.68 4.26
C ALA A 15 -7.15 -4.69 4.23
N CYS A 16 -6.56 -5.64 4.95
CA CYS A 16 -5.13 -5.89 4.94
C CYS A 16 -4.93 -7.38 5.16
N HIS A 17 -4.21 -8.02 4.25
CA HIS A 17 -3.85 -9.41 4.38
C HIS A 17 -2.44 -9.60 3.85
N GLY A 18 -1.78 -10.66 4.32
CA GLY A 18 -0.44 -10.99 3.86
C GLY A 18 -0.05 -12.39 4.24
N THR A 19 1.10 -12.79 3.72
CA THR A 19 1.77 -14.05 3.98
C THR A 19 3.22 -13.80 4.37
N GLN A 20 3.81 -14.79 5.03
CA GLN A 20 5.22 -14.79 5.37
C GLN A 20 5.91 -15.89 4.54
N PRO A 21 6.38 -15.59 3.32
CA PRO A 21 6.99 -16.60 2.46
C PRO A 21 8.37 -17.07 2.97
N ALA A 22 9.04 -16.26 3.79
CA ALA A 22 10.30 -16.61 4.44
C ALA A 22 10.45 -15.85 5.77
N THR A 23 11.39 -16.29 6.61
CA THR A 23 11.78 -15.54 7.81
C THR A 23 12.26 -14.13 7.43
N GLY A 24 11.72 -13.10 8.09
CA GLY A 24 12.09 -11.72 7.82
C GLY A 24 11.51 -11.15 6.52
N VAL A 25 10.54 -11.82 5.90
CA VAL A 25 9.88 -11.36 4.67
C VAL A 25 8.37 -11.38 4.86
N VAL A 26 7.70 -10.27 4.53
CA VAL A 26 6.24 -10.19 4.49
C VAL A 26 5.81 -9.74 3.10
N GLU A 27 4.92 -10.50 2.47
CA GLU A 27 4.21 -10.09 1.27
C GLU A 27 2.77 -9.79 1.65
N ALA A 28 2.31 -8.57 1.37
CA ALA A 28 1.01 -8.11 1.82
C ALA A 28 0.33 -7.24 0.79
N PHE A 29 -0.97 -7.08 0.97
CA PHE A 29 -1.74 -6.02 0.33
C PHE A 29 -2.57 -5.27 1.35
N ALA A 30 -2.86 -4.01 1.04
CA ALA A 30 -3.84 -3.20 1.76
C ALA A 30 -4.78 -2.53 0.76
N SER A 31 -6.07 -2.50 1.06
CA SER A 31 -7.02 -1.61 0.40
C SER A 31 -7.27 -0.40 1.29
N ILE A 32 -7.02 0.79 0.75
CA ILE A 32 -7.09 2.06 1.48
C ILE A 32 -8.19 2.92 0.86
N ALA A 33 -9.15 3.34 1.68
CA ALA A 33 -10.20 4.28 1.30
C ALA A 33 -9.83 5.71 1.68
N THR A 34 -10.04 6.63 0.75
CA THR A 34 -9.88 8.08 0.93
C THR A 34 -11.13 8.77 0.38
N GLY A 35 -12.15 8.91 1.23
CA GLY A 35 -13.50 9.24 0.79
C GLY A 35 -14.10 8.16 -0.10
N GLU A 36 -14.66 8.55 -1.24
CA GLU A 36 -15.28 7.60 -2.19
C GLU A 36 -14.24 6.81 -3.02
N ARG A 37 -12.96 7.20 -2.95
CA ARG A 37 -11.89 6.54 -3.69
C ARG A 37 -11.31 5.39 -2.89
N VAL A 38 -11.17 4.23 -3.52
CA VAL A 38 -10.43 3.08 -2.97
C VAL A 38 -9.23 2.79 -3.88
N ARG A 39 -8.09 2.49 -3.26
CA ARG A 39 -6.86 2.03 -3.93
C ARG A 39 -6.38 0.77 -3.24
N ALA A 40 -6.00 -0.23 -4.02
CA ALA A 40 -5.27 -1.40 -3.51
C ALA A 40 -3.78 -1.14 -3.69
N MET A 41 -2.99 -1.55 -2.71
CA MET A 41 -1.53 -1.51 -2.74
C MET A 41 -1.02 -2.89 -2.37
N ALA A 42 -0.17 -3.47 -3.19
CA ALA A 42 0.63 -4.64 -2.82
C ALA A 42 2.03 -4.18 -2.43
N PHE A 43 2.61 -4.75 -1.39
CA PHE A 43 3.94 -4.40 -0.96
C PHE A 43 4.65 -5.56 -0.30
N ARG A 44 5.97 -5.54 -0.41
CA ARG A 44 6.86 -6.50 0.22
C ARG A 44 7.72 -5.78 1.25
N LEU A 45 7.73 -6.31 2.46
CA LEU A 45 8.60 -5.85 3.53
C LEU A 45 9.70 -6.87 3.77
N GLU A 46 10.92 -6.39 3.94
CA GLU A 46 12.07 -7.21 4.32
C GLU A 46 12.69 -6.65 5.61
N GLN A 47 13.00 -7.53 6.55
CA GLN A 47 13.66 -7.20 7.79
C GLN A 47 15.17 -7.24 7.57
N GLY A 48 15.82 -6.10 7.76
CA GLY A 48 17.28 -6.01 7.69
C GLY A 48 17.96 -6.66 8.90
N PRO A 49 19.30 -6.83 8.85
CA PRO A 49 20.10 -7.31 9.99
C PRO A 49 19.98 -6.42 11.24
N ASP A 50 19.59 -5.17 11.06
CA ASP A 50 19.31 -4.21 12.13
C ASP A 50 17.89 -4.35 12.72
N LEU A 51 17.21 -5.44 12.41
CA LEU A 51 15.84 -5.79 12.82
C LEU A 51 14.77 -4.79 12.35
N ARG A 52 15.10 -3.88 11.43
CA ARG A 52 14.15 -2.91 10.86
C ARG A 52 13.52 -3.43 9.59
N TRP A 53 12.20 -3.32 9.53
CA TRP A 53 11.43 -3.58 8.32
C TRP A 53 11.57 -2.42 7.33
N ARG A 54 11.79 -2.76 6.06
CA ARG A 54 11.85 -1.82 4.94
C ARG A 54 10.98 -2.30 3.82
N CYS A 55 10.34 -1.37 3.12
CA CYS A 55 9.65 -1.68 1.89
C CYS A 55 10.68 -2.02 0.81
N ALA A 56 10.67 -3.26 0.32
CA ALA A 56 11.56 -3.74 -0.73
C ALA A 56 10.89 -3.67 -2.11
N ALA A 57 9.57 -3.79 -2.17
CA ALA A 57 8.77 -3.60 -3.38
C ALA A 57 7.40 -3.02 -3.03
N VAL A 58 6.84 -2.22 -3.94
CA VAL A 58 5.49 -1.66 -3.83
C VAL A 58 4.85 -1.59 -5.23
N ASP A 59 3.60 -1.99 -5.33
CA ASP A 59 2.73 -1.82 -6.49
C ASP A 59 1.45 -1.10 -6.02
N LEU A 60 1.11 0.01 -6.67
CA LEU A 60 -0.07 0.84 -6.37
C LEU A 60 -1.24 0.58 -7.32
N GLY A 61 -1.09 -0.40 -8.22
CA GLY A 61 -1.96 -0.60 -9.37
C GLY A 61 -1.71 0.43 -10.46
N GLY A 62 -1.89 0.02 -11.72
CA GLY A 62 -1.79 0.93 -12.86
C GLY A 62 -2.89 1.99 -12.87
N GLU A 63 -2.61 3.14 -13.48
CA GLU A 63 -3.68 4.08 -13.83
C GLU A 63 -4.61 3.38 -14.82
N ARG A 64 -5.93 3.40 -14.55
CA ARG A 64 -6.90 2.92 -15.53
C ARG A 64 -6.85 3.91 -16.69
N LEU A 65 -6.05 3.62 -17.71
CA LEU A 65 -6.10 4.36 -18.96
C LEU A 65 -7.56 4.36 -19.43
N PRO A 66 -8.16 5.52 -19.72
CA PRO A 66 -9.50 5.53 -20.27
C PRO A 66 -9.48 4.66 -21.52
N ALA A 67 -10.41 3.71 -21.61
CA ALA A 67 -10.62 2.97 -22.85
C ALA A 67 -10.89 4.02 -23.94
N VAL A 68 -9.91 4.20 -24.84
CA VAL A 68 -10.13 5.01 -26.03
C VAL A 68 -11.24 4.31 -26.80
N ARG A 69 -12.33 5.03 -27.05
CA ARG A 69 -13.40 4.56 -27.93
C ARG A 69 -12.95 4.62 -29.36
#